data_AF-A0A941ZYS3-F1
#
_entry.id   AF-A0A941ZYS3-F1
#
_cell.length_a   1.000
_cell.length_b   1.000
_cell.length_c   1.000
_cell.angle_alpha   90.00
_cell.angle_beta   90.00
_cell.angle_gamma   90.00
#
_symmetry.space_group_name_H-M   'P 1'
#
loop_
_entity.id
_entity.type
_entity.pdbx_description
1 polymer ?
#
loop_
_entity_poly.entity_id
_entity_poly.type
_entity_poly.pdbx_seq_one_letter_code
_entity_poly.pdbx_strand_id
1 'polypeptide(L)'
;MNKNSVLRWLLSIVVAPVLAGGLLINPGDANAQSSAAPGPEVCQNCHADAVKLFAGSKHGTKADKRTPVNAGGCVVCHGDATAHVKAGGGKGVGGMLGLSTKSVPAETINKTCLGCHQADPSRLHWQASVHASQDVACTSCHKVHTSHDDVRDKITQPDVCFTCHKEQRVQINKPSRHPVLEGKVSCADCHNVHGNNPKQMAKSSVVETCYQCHMEKRGPFVHNHQPVTED
;
A
#
# COMPACT_ATOMS: atom_id res chain seq x y z
N MET A 1 -88.39 -6.32 -19.47
CA MET A 1 -88.51 -7.71 -19.97
C MET A 1 -87.25 -8.46 -19.55
N ASN A 2 -87.30 -9.21 -18.44
CA ASN A 2 -87.40 -10.68 -18.35
C ASN A 2 -86.10 -11.38 -18.78
N LYS A 3 -85.25 -11.86 -17.85
CA LYS A 3 -85.28 -13.13 -17.10
C LYS A 3 -84.37 -14.19 -17.74
N ASN A 4 -83.64 -14.88 -16.85
CA ASN A 4 -83.13 -16.25 -16.96
C ASN A 4 -81.94 -16.49 -17.91
N SER A 5 -81.07 -17.46 -17.72
CA SER A 5 -80.69 -18.39 -16.64
C SER A 5 -79.70 -19.40 -17.30
N VAL A 6 -79.01 -20.19 -16.48
CA VAL A 6 -78.45 -21.52 -16.81
C VAL A 6 -77.13 -21.59 -17.60
N LEU A 7 -76.04 -21.58 -16.83
CA LEU A 7 -75.05 -22.66 -16.72
C LEU A 7 -75.09 -23.80 -17.77
N ARG A 8 -74.07 -23.92 -18.63
CA ARG A 8 -73.62 -25.22 -19.15
C ARG A 8 -72.14 -25.16 -19.52
N TRP A 9 -71.32 -25.79 -18.68
CA TRP A 9 -69.93 -26.13 -18.95
C TRP A 9 -69.85 -27.06 -20.16
N LEU A 10 -68.75 -27.03 -20.93
CA LEU A 10 -68.01 -28.21 -21.43
C LEU A 10 -66.80 -27.81 -22.32
N LEU A 11 -65.65 -28.40 -21.96
CA LEU A 11 -64.43 -28.69 -22.73
C LEU A 11 -63.43 -27.58 -23.15
N SER A 12 -62.41 -27.50 -22.29
CA SER A 12 -60.99 -27.18 -22.49
C SER A 12 -60.41 -27.40 -23.89
N ILE A 13 -59.80 -26.33 -24.44
CA ILE A 13 -58.72 -26.37 -25.43
C ILE A 13 -57.43 -26.00 -24.68
N VAL A 14 -56.46 -26.90 -24.61
CA VAL A 14 -55.07 -26.55 -24.24
C VAL A 14 -54.19 -26.87 -25.44
N VAL A 15 -53.68 -25.79 -26.04
CA VAL A 15 -52.74 -25.75 -27.15
C VAL A 15 -51.35 -26.16 -26.68
N ALA A 16 -50.71 -27.08 -27.40
CA ALA A 16 -49.32 -27.50 -27.19
C ALA A 16 -48.32 -26.38 -27.58
N PRO A 17 -47.21 -26.17 -26.83
CA PRO A 17 -46.27 -25.10 -27.12
C PRO A 17 -45.19 -25.52 -28.12
N VAL A 18 -44.87 -24.57 -29.00
CA VAL A 18 -43.81 -24.60 -30.01
C VAL A 18 -42.43 -24.52 -29.34
N LEU A 19 -41.54 -25.45 -29.70
CA LEU A 19 -40.11 -25.46 -29.36
C LEU A 19 -39.38 -24.32 -30.09
N ALA A 20 -38.82 -23.37 -29.34
CA ALA A 20 -37.81 -22.43 -29.82
C ALA A 20 -36.54 -22.59 -28.97
N GLY A 21 -35.49 -23.16 -29.56
CA GLY A 21 -34.16 -23.26 -28.96
C GLY A 21 -33.48 -21.89 -28.94
N GLY A 22 -33.44 -21.28 -27.76
CA GLY A 22 -32.62 -20.11 -27.46
C GLY A 22 -31.30 -20.52 -26.81
N LEU A 23 -30.19 -20.15 -27.43
CA LEU A 23 -28.82 -20.34 -26.97
C LEU A 23 -28.61 -19.60 -25.63
N LEU A 24 -28.41 -20.35 -24.54
CA LEU A 24 -28.10 -19.80 -23.23
C LEU A 24 -26.63 -19.35 -23.19
N ILE A 25 -26.40 -18.04 -23.21
CA ILE A 25 -25.10 -17.44 -22.91
C ILE A 25 -24.93 -17.51 -21.39
N ASN A 26 -24.09 -18.42 -20.92
CA ASN A 26 -23.75 -18.56 -19.51
C ASN A 26 -22.75 -17.44 -19.14
N PRO A 27 -23.01 -16.59 -18.13
CA PRO A 27 -22.11 -15.49 -17.76
C PRO A 27 -20.85 -15.96 -16.99
N GLY A 28 -20.39 -17.19 -17.24
CA GLY A 28 -19.31 -17.84 -16.50
C GLY A 28 -17.89 -17.59 -17.01
N ASP A 29 -17.71 -16.98 -18.19
CA ASP A 29 -16.41 -16.92 -18.87
C ASP A 29 -15.80 -15.51 -18.96
N ALA A 30 -16.01 -14.67 -17.94
CA ALA A 30 -15.36 -13.37 -17.84
C ALA A 30 -14.06 -13.39 -17.00
N ASN A 31 -13.38 -14.55 -16.90
CA ASN A 31 -12.10 -14.65 -16.20
C ASN A 31 -11.06 -15.52 -16.95
N ALA A 32 -10.96 -15.30 -18.26
CA ALA A 32 -9.90 -15.86 -19.10
C ALA A 32 -8.97 -14.73 -19.60
N GLN A 33 -8.36 -14.00 -18.67
CA GLN A 33 -7.18 -13.17 -18.93
C GLN A 33 -6.10 -13.51 -17.90
N SER A 34 -5.51 -14.70 -18.02
CA SER A 34 -4.37 -15.11 -17.20
C SER A 34 -3.24 -15.80 -17.97
N SER A 35 -3.16 -15.64 -19.29
CA SER A 35 -2.14 -16.32 -20.11
C SER A 35 -1.23 -15.42 -20.97
N ALA A 36 -1.03 -14.13 -20.65
CA ALA A 36 -0.21 -13.25 -21.51
C ALA A 36 0.92 -12.46 -20.83
N ALA A 37 1.01 -12.40 -19.49
CA ALA A 37 2.09 -11.69 -18.83
C ALA A 37 3.38 -12.55 -18.77
N PRO A 38 4.55 -12.01 -19.12
CA PRO A 38 5.82 -12.71 -18.96
C PRO A 38 6.03 -13.19 -17.52
N GLY A 39 6.39 -14.47 -17.35
CA GLY A 39 6.74 -15.02 -16.04
C GLY A 39 8.00 -14.36 -15.45
N PRO A 40 8.22 -14.48 -14.13
CA PRO A 40 9.36 -13.86 -13.45
C PRO A 40 10.73 -14.34 -13.99
N GLU A 41 10.80 -15.53 -14.59
CA GLU A 41 12.00 -16.08 -15.22
C GLU A 41 12.44 -15.22 -16.43
N VAL A 42 11.49 -14.69 -17.21
CA VAL A 42 11.79 -13.79 -18.33
C VAL A 42 12.42 -12.49 -17.81
N CYS A 43 11.90 -11.98 -16.69
CA CYS A 43 12.45 -10.80 -16.04
C CYS A 43 13.89 -11.04 -15.57
N GLN A 44 14.18 -12.22 -15.00
CA GLN A 44 15.50 -12.57 -14.48
C GLN A 44 16.59 -12.60 -15.56
N ASN A 45 16.25 -12.99 -16.79
CA ASN A 45 17.21 -13.04 -17.89
C ASN A 45 17.82 -11.66 -18.23
N CYS A 46 17.08 -10.58 -17.98
CA CYS A 46 17.55 -9.20 -18.20
C CYS A 46 17.84 -8.43 -16.90
N HIS A 47 17.17 -8.76 -15.79
CA HIS A 47 17.21 -8.04 -14.50
C HIS A 47 17.66 -8.94 -13.34
N ALA A 48 18.69 -9.77 -13.57
CA ALA A 48 19.17 -10.77 -12.62
C ALA A 48 19.43 -10.21 -11.20
N ASP A 49 20.11 -9.07 -11.10
CA ASP A 49 20.44 -8.45 -9.81
C ASP A 49 19.21 -7.96 -9.06
N ALA A 50 18.28 -7.29 -9.77
CA ALA A 50 17.05 -6.80 -9.16
C ALA A 50 16.17 -7.96 -8.67
N VAL A 51 16.04 -9.03 -9.46
CA VAL A 51 15.31 -10.25 -9.06
C VAL A 51 15.95 -10.90 -7.84
N LYS A 52 17.28 -11.02 -7.82
CA LYS A 52 18.02 -11.58 -6.68
C LYS A 52 17.85 -10.76 -5.41
N LEU A 53 17.99 -9.44 -5.49
CA LEU A 53 17.82 -8.54 -4.35
C LEU A 53 16.37 -8.52 -3.85
N PHE A 54 15.40 -8.52 -4.76
CA PHE A 54 13.98 -8.60 -4.44
C PHE A 54 13.64 -9.90 -3.70
N ALA A 55 14.18 -11.04 -4.11
CA ALA A 55 13.97 -12.32 -3.45
C ALA A 55 14.43 -12.32 -1.97
N GLY A 56 15.43 -11.49 -1.64
CA GLY A 56 15.88 -11.28 -0.25
C GLY A 56 15.03 -10.30 0.56
N SER A 57 14.09 -9.60 -0.07
CA SER A 57 13.21 -8.64 0.59
C SER A 57 12.02 -9.30 1.27
N LYS A 58 11.30 -8.54 2.10
CA LYS A 58 10.03 -9.00 2.69
C LYS A 58 8.95 -9.24 1.63
N HIS A 59 8.96 -8.49 0.53
CA HIS A 59 8.03 -8.70 -0.59
C HIS A 59 8.42 -9.90 -1.47
N GLY A 60 9.66 -10.38 -1.40
CA GLY A 60 10.14 -11.60 -2.07
C GLY A 60 9.90 -12.89 -1.29
N THR A 61 9.35 -12.81 -0.07
CA THR A 61 9.20 -13.95 0.84
C THR A 61 8.06 -14.87 0.42
N LYS A 62 8.40 -15.95 -0.32
CA LYS A 62 7.43 -16.94 -0.83
C LYS A 62 6.54 -17.59 0.23
N ALA A 63 7.03 -17.71 1.47
CA ALA A 63 6.28 -18.32 2.56
C ALA A 63 5.08 -17.47 3.03
N ASP A 64 5.08 -16.16 2.80
CA ASP A 64 3.94 -15.28 3.12
C ASP A 64 3.05 -15.14 1.89
N LYS A 65 1.83 -15.69 1.97
CA LYS A 65 0.85 -15.69 0.88
C LYS A 65 0.40 -14.29 0.42
N ARG A 66 0.58 -13.27 1.26
CA ARG A 66 0.18 -11.88 0.96
C ARG A 66 1.21 -11.15 0.10
N THR A 67 2.39 -11.75 -0.10
CA THR A 67 3.48 -11.09 -0.82
C THR A 67 3.22 -11.07 -2.33
N PRO A 68 3.74 -10.04 -3.05
CA PRO A 68 3.58 -9.92 -4.49
C PRO A 68 4.04 -11.16 -5.27
N VAL A 69 5.07 -11.88 -4.80
CA VAL A 69 5.54 -13.12 -5.44
C VAL A 69 4.47 -14.19 -5.59
N ASN A 70 3.47 -14.18 -4.72
CA ASN A 70 2.36 -15.13 -4.73
C ASN A 70 1.09 -14.58 -5.40
N ALA A 71 1.08 -13.30 -5.80
CA ALA A 71 -0.08 -12.59 -6.33
C ALA A 71 0.11 -12.05 -7.76
N GLY A 72 1.12 -12.55 -8.50
CA GLY A 72 1.45 -12.10 -9.86
C GLY A 72 2.91 -11.69 -10.05
N GLY A 73 3.73 -11.76 -9.01
CA GLY A 73 5.16 -11.49 -9.10
C GLY A 73 5.48 -10.02 -9.40
N CYS A 74 6.37 -9.80 -10.36
CA CYS A 74 6.93 -8.49 -10.67
C CYS A 74 5.87 -7.51 -11.20
N VAL A 75 4.91 -8.00 -12.00
CA VAL A 75 3.89 -7.17 -12.66
C VAL A 75 2.85 -6.60 -11.69
N VAL A 76 2.78 -7.12 -10.46
CA VAL A 76 1.93 -6.57 -9.39
C VAL A 76 2.29 -5.11 -9.10
N CYS A 77 3.58 -4.79 -9.15
CA CYS A 77 4.06 -3.43 -8.88
C CYS A 77 4.44 -2.70 -10.18
N HIS A 78 4.98 -3.42 -11.16
CA HIS A 78 5.49 -2.84 -12.40
C HIS A 78 4.44 -2.71 -13.52
N GLY A 79 3.24 -3.29 -13.37
CA GLY A 79 2.24 -3.33 -14.44
C GLY A 79 2.56 -4.37 -15.52
N ASP A 80 1.74 -4.42 -16.57
CA ASP A 80 1.91 -5.36 -17.68
C ASP A 80 3.27 -5.18 -18.38
N ALA A 81 4.05 -6.25 -18.45
CA ALA A 81 5.39 -6.28 -19.01
C ALA A 81 5.42 -6.74 -20.48
N THR A 82 4.28 -7.10 -21.08
CA THR A 82 4.23 -7.72 -22.42
C THR A 82 4.87 -6.85 -23.49
N ALA A 83 4.48 -5.56 -23.56
CA ALA A 83 5.04 -4.63 -24.53
C ALA A 83 6.53 -4.31 -24.24
N HIS A 84 6.93 -4.32 -22.98
CA HIS A 84 8.32 -4.08 -22.56
C HIS A 84 9.23 -5.21 -23.05
N VAL A 85 8.84 -6.45 -22.80
CA VAL A 85 9.59 -7.64 -23.22
C VAL A 85 9.64 -7.74 -24.75
N LYS A 86 8.51 -7.52 -25.45
CA LYS A 86 8.45 -7.58 -26.91
C LYS A 86 9.36 -6.55 -27.60
N ALA A 87 9.53 -5.38 -26.99
CA ALA A 87 10.39 -4.33 -27.51
C ALA A 87 11.89 -4.53 -27.19
N GLY A 88 12.26 -5.61 -26.49
CA GLY A 88 13.64 -5.88 -26.08
C GLY A 88 14.08 -5.13 -24.81
N GLY A 89 13.14 -4.57 -24.06
CA GLY A 89 13.40 -3.83 -22.82
C GLY A 89 13.83 -2.38 -23.02
N GLY A 90 14.31 -1.76 -21.94
CA GLY A 90 14.73 -0.36 -21.92
C GLY A 90 13.92 0.52 -20.95
N LYS A 91 14.55 1.61 -20.50
CA LYS A 91 13.92 2.52 -19.52
C LYS A 91 12.73 3.23 -20.14
N GLY A 92 11.55 3.09 -19.53
CA GLY A 92 10.31 3.69 -20.02
C GLY A 92 9.69 2.99 -21.24
N VAL A 93 10.24 1.85 -21.66
CA VAL A 93 9.73 1.08 -22.79
C VAL A 93 8.57 0.20 -22.35
N GLY A 94 7.53 0.14 -23.17
CA GLY A 94 6.44 -0.82 -22.99
C GLY A 94 5.47 -0.52 -21.84
N GLY A 95 5.45 0.72 -21.35
CA GLY A 95 4.43 1.17 -20.38
C GLY A 95 4.60 0.64 -18.95
N MET A 96 5.68 -0.10 -18.66
CA MET A 96 5.96 -0.57 -17.31
C MET A 96 6.26 0.60 -16.35
N LEU A 97 5.74 0.48 -15.13
CA LEU A 97 5.93 1.45 -14.06
C LEU A 97 7.35 1.37 -13.50
N GLY A 98 8.13 2.42 -13.76
CA GLY A 98 9.40 2.66 -13.07
C GLY A 98 9.18 3.33 -11.72
N LEU A 99 8.99 2.55 -10.65
CA LEU A 99 8.64 3.04 -9.31
C LEU A 99 9.72 3.89 -8.62
N SER A 100 10.92 3.96 -9.17
CA SER A 100 12.02 4.82 -8.69
C SER A 100 12.41 5.89 -9.70
N THR A 101 11.58 6.12 -10.72
CA THR A 101 11.86 7.08 -11.79
C THR A 101 11.05 8.35 -11.60
N LYS A 102 11.63 9.50 -11.96
CA LYS A 102 10.93 10.79 -11.92
C LYS A 102 9.81 10.91 -12.97
N SER A 103 9.78 10.02 -13.95
CA SER A 103 8.77 10.02 -15.03
C SER A 103 7.42 9.48 -14.59
N VAL A 104 7.35 8.76 -13.46
CA VAL A 104 6.09 8.28 -12.89
C VAL A 104 5.69 9.23 -11.75
N PRO A 105 4.47 9.77 -11.75
CA PRO A 105 3.99 10.63 -10.66
C PRO A 105 4.00 9.91 -9.31
N ALA A 106 4.31 10.66 -8.24
CA ALA A 106 4.35 10.11 -6.88
C ALA A 106 3.01 9.47 -6.49
N GLU A 107 1.89 10.09 -6.86
CA GLU A 107 0.55 9.54 -6.63
C GLU A 107 0.37 8.14 -7.25
N THR A 108 0.85 7.94 -8.49
CA THR A 108 0.78 6.63 -9.16
C THR A 108 1.63 5.59 -8.42
N ILE A 109 2.85 5.94 -8.00
CA ILE A 109 3.72 5.07 -7.22
C ILE A 109 3.05 4.70 -5.89
N ASN A 110 2.53 5.69 -5.18
CA ASN A 110 1.89 5.53 -3.89
C ASN A 110 0.64 4.65 -4.00
N LYS A 111 -0.18 4.84 -5.04
CA LYS A 111 -1.37 4.02 -5.30
C LYS A 111 -1.02 2.54 -5.49
N THR A 112 0.08 2.22 -6.18
CA THR A 112 0.56 0.84 -6.32
C THR A 112 0.84 0.21 -4.96
N CYS A 113 1.51 0.93 -4.06
CA CYS A 113 1.81 0.42 -2.72
C CYS A 113 0.55 0.32 -1.84
N LEU A 114 -0.29 1.37 -1.86
CA LEU A 114 -1.50 1.46 -1.05
C LEU A 114 -2.57 0.45 -1.47
N GLY A 115 -2.56 -0.02 -2.72
CA GLY A 115 -3.41 -1.12 -3.17
C GLY A 115 -3.35 -2.36 -2.25
N CYS A 116 -2.21 -2.60 -1.58
CA CYS A 116 -2.08 -3.62 -0.55
C CYS A 116 -1.87 -3.05 0.87
N HIS A 117 -1.21 -1.90 1.00
CA HIS A 117 -0.78 -1.37 2.31
C HIS A 117 -1.76 -0.38 2.96
N GLN A 118 -2.84 0.04 2.29
CA GLN A 118 -3.80 1.02 2.81
C GLN A 118 -4.48 0.56 4.11
N ALA A 119 -4.68 -0.75 4.28
CA ALA A 119 -5.33 -1.31 5.47
C ALA A 119 -4.44 -1.30 6.73
N ASP A 120 -3.16 -0.97 6.61
CA ASP A 120 -2.28 -0.85 7.77
C ASP A 120 -2.67 0.40 8.59
N PRO A 121 -2.93 0.27 9.91
CA PRO A 121 -3.31 1.40 10.77
C PRO A 121 -2.35 2.57 10.70
N SER A 122 -1.06 2.28 10.51
CA SER A 122 -0.01 3.30 10.42
C SER A 122 -0.09 4.10 9.13
N ARG A 123 -0.87 3.67 8.12
CA ARG A 123 -0.94 4.28 6.78
C ARG A 123 -2.35 4.69 6.38
N LEU A 124 -3.34 4.48 7.26
CA LEU A 124 -4.75 4.81 7.01
C LEU A 124 -4.93 6.27 6.60
N HIS A 125 -4.13 7.17 7.16
CA HIS A 125 -4.22 8.61 6.93
C HIS A 125 -3.14 9.13 5.97
N TRP A 126 -2.59 8.28 5.09
CA TRP A 126 -1.58 8.68 4.11
C TRP A 126 -1.98 9.92 3.34
N GLN A 127 -3.22 9.95 2.83
CA GLN A 127 -3.76 11.03 2.02
C GLN A 127 -3.80 12.38 2.78
N ALA A 128 -3.84 12.34 4.12
CA ALA A 128 -3.82 13.53 4.98
C ALA A 128 -2.41 13.85 5.52
N SER A 129 -1.38 13.09 5.15
CA SER A 129 -0.02 13.31 5.62
C SER A 129 0.67 14.47 4.88
N VAL A 130 1.61 15.14 5.54
CA VAL A 130 2.40 16.19 4.89
C VAL A 130 3.29 15.63 3.78
N HIS A 131 3.68 14.36 3.85
CA HIS A 131 4.47 13.73 2.80
C HIS A 131 3.64 13.49 1.53
N ALA A 132 2.38 13.09 1.69
CA ALA A 132 1.47 12.98 0.55
C ALA A 132 1.17 14.35 -0.07
N SER A 133 0.93 15.39 0.74
CA SER A 133 0.65 16.74 0.24
C SER A 133 1.87 17.46 -0.36
N GLN A 134 3.06 16.87 -0.25
CA GLN A 134 4.31 17.35 -0.84
C GLN A 134 4.85 16.40 -1.93
N ASP A 135 3.98 15.57 -2.51
CA ASP A 135 4.31 14.64 -3.61
C ASP A 135 5.49 13.70 -3.31
N VAL A 136 5.65 13.31 -2.05
CA VAL A 136 6.67 12.31 -1.67
C VAL A 136 6.16 10.92 -2.02
N ALA A 137 6.93 10.20 -2.83
CA ALA A 137 6.65 8.80 -3.16
C ALA A 137 7.12 7.86 -2.03
N CYS A 138 6.44 6.72 -1.84
CA CYS A 138 6.88 5.69 -0.89
C CYS A 138 8.34 5.25 -1.14
N THR A 139 8.73 5.18 -2.41
CA THR A 139 10.06 4.77 -2.87
C THR A 139 11.15 5.83 -2.68
N SER A 140 10.79 7.06 -2.28
CA SER A 140 11.76 8.06 -1.85
C SER A 140 12.44 7.68 -0.52
N CYS A 141 11.77 6.86 0.29
CA CYS A 141 12.28 6.39 1.57
C CYS A 141 12.51 4.87 1.58
N HIS A 142 11.56 4.11 1.04
CA HIS A 142 11.60 2.64 1.05
C HIS A 142 12.28 2.08 -0.19
N LYS A 143 13.13 1.07 0.02
CA LYS A 143 13.74 0.27 -1.05
C LYS A 143 13.21 -1.17 -0.99
N VAL A 144 12.73 -1.67 -2.13
CA VAL A 144 12.14 -3.02 -2.24
C VAL A 144 13.08 -4.01 -2.94
N HIS A 145 13.92 -3.55 -3.86
CA HIS A 145 14.99 -4.36 -4.46
C HIS A 145 16.24 -4.37 -3.56
N THR A 146 16.05 -4.77 -2.30
CA THR A 146 17.12 -4.92 -1.30
C THR A 146 16.64 -5.86 -0.21
N SER A 147 17.57 -6.57 0.43
CA SER A 147 17.30 -7.35 1.63
C SER A 147 17.20 -6.48 2.89
N HIS A 148 17.80 -5.28 2.86
CA HIS A 148 17.83 -4.33 3.95
C HIS A 148 17.34 -2.96 3.48
N ASP A 149 16.25 -2.50 4.08
CA ASP A 149 15.62 -1.22 3.79
C ASP A 149 16.04 -0.22 4.88
N ASP A 150 16.94 0.71 4.53
CA ASP A 150 17.62 1.59 5.48
C ASP A 150 16.64 2.36 6.38
N VAL A 151 15.50 2.80 5.84
CA VAL A 151 14.50 3.55 6.62
C VAL A 151 13.84 2.72 7.73
N ARG A 152 13.99 1.39 7.73
CA ARG A 152 13.43 0.48 8.74
C ARG A 152 14.41 0.15 9.87
N ASP A 153 15.68 0.51 9.72
CA ASP A 153 16.69 0.29 10.74
C ASP A 153 16.87 1.54 11.59
N LYS A 154 16.94 1.38 12.93
CA LYS A 154 17.01 2.54 13.85
C LYS A 154 18.28 3.37 13.66
N ILE A 155 19.39 2.75 13.23
CA ILE A 155 20.69 3.40 13.05
C ILE A 155 20.71 4.17 11.73
N THR A 156 20.18 3.62 10.64
CA THR A 156 20.27 4.22 9.31
C THR A 156 19.03 5.06 8.92
N GLN A 157 17.88 4.87 9.59
CA GLN A 157 16.67 5.67 9.37
C GLN A 157 16.89 7.20 9.44
N PRO A 158 17.63 7.75 10.43
CA PRO A 158 17.80 9.19 10.52
C PRO A 158 18.41 9.81 9.26
N ASP A 159 19.36 9.13 8.61
CA ASP A 159 20.02 9.62 7.41
C ASP A 159 19.05 9.73 6.21
N VAL A 160 18.10 8.81 6.10
CA VAL A 160 17.02 8.90 5.10
C VAL A 160 16.19 10.15 5.35
N CYS A 161 15.82 10.42 6.60
CA CYS A 161 15.05 11.61 6.97
C CYS A 161 15.84 12.90 6.72
N PHE A 162 17.14 12.92 7.03
CA PHE A 162 18.00 14.10 6.90
C PHE A 162 18.31 14.52 5.47
N THR A 163 17.98 13.69 4.48
CA THR A 163 18.03 14.10 3.07
C THR A 163 17.21 15.38 2.83
N CYS A 164 16.08 15.51 3.54
CA CYS A 164 15.20 16.69 3.49
C CYS A 164 15.19 17.45 4.84
N HIS A 165 15.12 16.74 5.97
CA HIS A 165 14.98 17.31 7.32
C HIS A 165 16.33 17.76 7.92
N LYS A 166 16.97 18.72 7.26
CA LYS A 166 18.32 19.20 7.61
C LYS A 166 18.37 19.89 8.97
N GLU A 167 17.29 20.57 9.37
CA GLU A 167 17.22 21.20 10.68
C GLU A 167 17.24 20.16 11.80
N GLN A 168 16.50 19.06 11.65
CA GLN A 168 16.44 17.98 12.64
C GLN A 168 17.82 17.32 12.79
N ARG A 169 18.60 17.22 11.71
CA ARG A 169 20.01 16.79 11.77
C ARG A 169 20.84 17.68 12.68
N VAL A 170 20.61 19.00 12.67
CA VAL A 170 21.32 19.93 13.57
C VAL A 170 20.86 19.74 15.01
N GLN A 171 19.54 19.65 15.26
CA GLN A 171 19.01 19.47 16.61
C GLN A 171 19.51 18.18 17.27
N ILE A 172 19.59 17.09 16.51
CA ILE A 172 20.07 15.80 17.01
C ILE A 172 21.60 15.71 17.13
N ASN A 173 22.34 16.77 16.80
CA ASN A 173 23.77 16.84 17.10
C ASN A 173 24.06 17.72 18.33
N LYS A 174 23.04 18.28 18.98
CA LYS A 174 23.21 19.02 20.24
C LYS A 174 23.56 18.09 21.41
N PRO A 175 24.20 18.61 22.48
CA PRO A 175 24.55 17.81 23.65
C PRO A 175 23.34 17.17 24.35
N SER A 176 22.25 17.92 24.49
CA SER A 176 21.00 17.44 25.10
C SER A 176 20.00 17.08 24.02
N ARG A 177 19.75 15.78 23.88
CA ARG A 177 18.87 15.21 22.85
C ARG A 177 18.46 13.79 23.21
N HIS A 178 17.47 13.27 22.51
CA HIS A 178 17.20 11.83 22.52
C HIS A 178 18.34 11.06 21.82
N PRO A 179 18.62 9.81 22.25
CA PRO A 179 19.73 9.00 21.75
C PRO A 179 19.44 8.35 20.37
N VAL A 180 19.14 9.19 19.37
CA VAL A 180 18.82 8.77 17.99
C VAL A 180 20.07 8.32 17.23
N LEU A 181 21.18 9.04 17.36
CA LEU A 181 22.45 8.67 16.69
C LEU A 181 23.02 7.35 17.22
N GLU A 182 22.67 7.00 18.45
CA GLU A 182 23.01 5.76 19.12
C GLU A 182 22.02 4.63 18.80
N GLY A 183 20.97 4.89 18.01
CA GLY A 183 19.94 3.92 17.60
C GLY A 183 19.04 3.40 18.72
N LYS A 184 19.08 4.03 19.91
CA LYS A 184 18.23 3.61 21.04
C LYS A 184 16.78 4.02 20.83
N VAL A 185 16.57 5.12 20.13
CA VAL A 185 15.27 5.56 19.60
C VAL A 185 15.44 6.02 18.16
N SER A 186 14.36 6.07 17.40
CA SER A 186 14.37 6.54 16.01
C SER A 186 13.28 7.59 15.78
N CYS A 187 13.30 8.25 14.63
CA CYS A 187 12.30 9.27 14.27
C CYS A 187 10.88 8.69 14.33
N ALA A 188 10.73 7.44 13.87
CA ALA A 188 9.45 6.72 13.83
C ALA A 188 8.92 6.28 15.21
N ASP A 189 9.75 6.27 16.25
CA ASP A 189 9.28 5.96 17.61
C ASP A 189 8.34 7.08 18.13
N CYS A 190 8.53 8.31 17.65
CA CYS A 190 7.69 9.47 18.00
C CYS A 190 6.75 9.91 16.87
N HIS A 191 7.16 9.79 15.60
CA HIS A 191 6.39 10.29 14.47
C HIS A 191 5.82 9.18 13.60
N ASN A 192 4.58 9.35 13.15
CA ASN A 192 4.03 8.56 12.05
C ASN A 192 4.04 9.40 10.76
N VAL A 193 5.07 9.17 9.96
CA VAL A 193 5.33 9.85 8.69
C VAL A 193 4.33 9.50 7.58
N HIS A 194 3.48 8.49 7.80
CA HIS A 194 2.43 8.09 6.86
C HIS A 194 1.04 8.59 7.27
N GLY A 195 0.94 9.45 8.29
CA GLY A 195 -0.31 10.07 8.73
C GLY A 195 -0.98 9.32 9.88
N ASN A 196 -1.34 10.07 10.93
CA ASN A 196 -2.03 9.54 12.13
C ASN A 196 -2.82 10.61 12.90
N ASN A 197 -2.40 11.88 12.82
CA ASN A 197 -3.03 13.03 13.49
C ASN A 197 -2.46 14.36 12.94
N PRO A 198 -3.01 15.53 13.32
CA PRO A 198 -2.57 16.85 12.83
C PRO A 198 -1.09 17.18 13.09
N LYS A 199 -0.44 16.53 14.07
CA LYS A 199 0.98 16.75 14.43
C LYS A 199 1.90 15.59 13.99
N GLN A 200 1.38 14.63 13.22
CA GLN A 200 2.07 13.42 12.76
C GLN A 200 2.73 12.60 13.88
N MET A 201 2.10 12.53 15.05
CA MET A 201 2.59 11.74 16.17
C MET A 201 2.30 10.23 15.99
N ALA A 202 3.16 9.37 16.54
CA ALA A 202 2.95 7.92 16.54
C ALA A 202 1.77 7.50 17.42
N LYS A 203 1.41 8.32 18.43
CA LYS A 203 0.19 8.17 19.24
C LYS A 203 -0.78 9.31 18.96
N SER A 204 -1.94 9.28 19.62
CA SER A 204 -3.02 10.26 19.44
C SER A 204 -2.61 11.69 19.75
N SER A 205 -1.63 11.89 20.63
CA SER A 205 -1.15 13.21 21.04
C SER A 205 0.35 13.23 21.33
N VAL A 206 0.89 14.42 21.57
CA VAL A 206 2.30 14.59 21.95
C VAL A 206 2.56 13.94 23.30
N VAL A 207 1.72 14.21 24.30
CA VAL A 207 1.95 13.75 25.67
C VAL A 207 1.83 12.23 25.76
N GLU A 208 0.82 11.61 25.11
CA GLU A 208 0.69 10.15 25.06
C GLU A 208 1.87 9.47 24.36
N THR A 209 2.52 10.16 23.42
CA THR A 209 3.77 9.67 22.80
C THR A 209 4.92 9.70 23.81
N CYS A 210 5.07 10.78 24.57
CA CYS A 210 6.10 10.88 25.62
C CYS A 210 5.95 9.76 26.68
N TYR A 211 4.71 9.47 27.09
CA TYR A 211 4.43 8.46 28.10
C TYR A 211 4.66 7.01 27.64
N GLN A 212 4.95 6.77 26.36
CA GLN A 212 5.38 5.43 25.92
C GLN A 212 6.71 5.01 26.55
N CYS A 213 7.55 5.98 26.91
CA CYS A 213 8.85 5.73 27.56
C CYS A 213 8.96 6.42 28.92
N HIS A 214 8.39 7.62 29.06
CA HIS A 214 8.41 8.40 30.30
C HIS A 214 7.13 8.19 31.12
N MET A 215 6.79 6.93 31.39
CA MET A 215 5.56 6.55 32.11
C MET A 215 5.49 7.19 33.51
N GLU A 216 6.64 7.41 34.13
CA GLU A 216 6.78 8.08 35.43
C GLU A 216 6.31 9.54 35.42
N LYS A 217 6.02 10.10 34.23
CA LYS A 217 5.51 11.47 34.06
C LYS A 217 4.01 11.54 33.76
N ARG A 218 3.30 10.40 33.68
CA ARG A 218 1.87 10.37 33.32
C ARG A 218 0.92 10.92 34.39
N GLY A 219 1.29 10.78 35.66
CA GLY A 219 0.40 11.10 36.76
C GLY A 219 -0.75 10.09 36.90
N PRO A 220 -1.77 10.42 37.72
CA PRO A 220 -2.07 11.75 38.26
C PRO A 220 -1.11 12.17 39.38
N PHE A 221 -0.60 13.41 39.32
CA PHE A 221 0.13 14.04 40.41
C PHE A 221 -0.79 15.01 41.17
N VAL A 222 -0.52 15.22 42.46
CA VAL A 222 -1.25 16.18 43.31
C VAL A 222 -1.07 17.62 42.80
N HIS A 223 0.12 17.93 42.30
CA HIS A 223 0.46 19.21 41.68
C HIS A 223 1.17 18.96 40.35
N ASN A 224 0.54 19.34 39.24
CA ASN A 224 1.15 19.30 37.91
C ASN A 224 1.79 20.65 37.58
N HIS A 225 2.95 20.64 36.90
CA HIS A 225 3.48 21.85 36.28
C HIS A 225 2.81 22.04 34.91
N GLN A 226 2.33 23.25 34.62
CA GLN A 226 1.81 23.66 33.30
C GLN A 226 3.02 23.74 32.34
N PRO A 227 3.31 22.65 31.60
CA PRO A 227 2.87 22.54 30.20
C PRO A 227 2.32 21.15 29.81
N VAL A 228 1.91 20.31 30.78
CA VAL A 228 1.53 18.90 30.56
C VAL A 228 0.01 18.69 30.41
N THR A 229 -0.75 19.74 30.11
CA THR A 229 -2.16 19.62 29.72
C THR A 229 -2.25 19.71 28.20
N GLU A 230 -2.91 18.74 27.57
CA GLU A 230 -3.17 18.74 26.13
C GLU A 230 -3.97 20.01 25.76
N ASP A 231 -3.53 20.72 24.72
CA ASP A 231 -4.36 21.61 23.90
C ASP A 231 -4.81 20.85 22.64
#